data_AF-A0ABD3T1Z0-F1
#
_entry.id   AF-A0ABD3T1Z0-F1
#
_cell.length_a   1.000
_cell.length_b   1.000
_cell.length_c   1.000
_cell.angle_alpha   90.00
_cell.angle_beta   90.00
_cell.angle_gamma   90.00
#
_symmetry.space_group_name_H-M   'P 1'
#
loop_
_entity.id
_entity.type
_entity.pdbx_description
1 polymer ?
#
loop_
_entity_poly.entity_id
_entity_poly.type
_entity_poly.pdbx_seq_one_letter_code
_entity_poly.pdbx_strand_id
1 'polypeptide(L)'
;MTTKKGFIAYITNESRRKASFNKRKKGLIKKVRELSTLCGLEACAIVYRSNEPEPEVLPSQLGRMLLRILHTQINASARIAKVIKSKLEDELYRLRKENKHKELEHFMYQCITRN
;
A
#
# COMPACT_ATOMS: atom_id res chain seq x y z
N MET A 1 -17.99 -28.44 -23.92
CA MET A 1 -18.33 -27.10 -24.46
C MET A 1 -17.02 -26.34 -24.68
N THR A 2 -16.74 -25.93 -25.91
CA THR A 2 -15.52 -25.16 -26.26
C THR A 2 -15.75 -23.68 -25.96
N THR A 3 -14.81 -23.04 -25.24
CA THR A 3 -14.90 -21.60 -24.91
C THR A 3 -14.13 -20.78 -25.94
N LYS A 4 -14.77 -19.81 -26.59
CA LYS A 4 -14.07 -18.75 -27.34
C LYS A 4 -13.20 -17.94 -26.37
N LYS A 5 -11.96 -17.66 -26.75
CA LYS A 5 -11.05 -16.79 -26.00
C LYS A 5 -11.68 -15.40 -25.87
N GLY A 6 -11.86 -14.93 -24.63
CA GLY A 6 -12.43 -13.61 -24.35
C GLY A 6 -11.35 -12.53 -24.29
N PHE A 7 -11.71 -11.31 -24.68
CA PHE A 7 -10.90 -10.12 -24.43
C PHE A 7 -11.02 -9.71 -22.95
N ILE A 8 -9.92 -9.21 -22.36
CA ILE A 8 -9.92 -8.62 -21.02
C ILE A 8 -10.35 -7.15 -21.16
N ALA A 9 -11.66 -6.93 -21.24
CA ALA A 9 -12.27 -5.62 -21.35
C ALA A 9 -13.62 -5.61 -20.63
N TYR A 10 -14.18 -4.41 -20.40
CA TYR A 10 -15.52 -4.29 -19.83
C TYR A 10 -16.57 -4.95 -20.73
N ILE A 11 -17.39 -5.83 -20.17
CA ILE A 11 -18.48 -6.49 -20.90
C ILE A 11 -19.68 -5.54 -20.90
N THR A 12 -19.97 -4.88 -22.02
CA THR A 12 -21.06 -3.89 -22.13
C THR A 12 -22.44 -4.51 -21.94
N ASN A 13 -22.69 -5.69 -22.52
CA ASN A 13 -23.95 -6.42 -22.37
C ASN A 13 -24.14 -6.89 -20.92
N GLU A 14 -25.18 -6.39 -20.26
CA GLU A 14 -25.43 -6.62 -18.84
C GLU A 14 -25.70 -8.09 -18.48
N SER A 15 -26.56 -8.78 -19.24
CA SER A 15 -26.88 -10.20 -19.00
C SER A 15 -25.62 -11.08 -19.13
N ARG A 16 -24.80 -10.83 -20.15
CA ARG A 16 -23.50 -11.51 -20.32
C ARG A 16 -22.53 -11.15 -19.21
N ARG A 17 -22.48 -9.89 -18.80
CA ARG A 17 -21.63 -9.41 -17.69
C ARG A 17 -22.02 -10.10 -16.38
N LYS A 18 -23.31 -10.15 -16.03
CA LYS A 18 -23.85 -10.82 -14.84
C LYS A 18 -23.55 -12.33 -14.83
N ALA A 19 -23.80 -13.01 -15.95
CA ALA A 19 -23.49 -14.43 -16.07
C ALA A 19 -21.98 -14.72 -15.96
N SER A 20 -21.15 -13.88 -16.61
CA SER A 20 -19.69 -14.00 -16.54
C SER A 20 -19.17 -13.73 -15.14
N PHE A 21 -19.66 -12.68 -14.46
CA PHE A 21 -19.33 -12.35 -13.09
C PHE A 21 -19.61 -13.53 -12.15
N ASN A 22 -20.82 -14.10 -12.19
CA ASN A 22 -21.17 -15.23 -11.32
C ASN A 22 -20.29 -16.47 -11.57
N LYS A 23 -19.97 -16.77 -12.83
CA LYS A 23 -19.07 -17.90 -13.17
C LYS A 23 -17.64 -17.64 -12.72
N ARG A 24 -17.09 -16.46 -13.01
CA ARG A 24 -15.71 -16.08 -12.65
C ARG A 24 -15.54 -15.95 -11.14
N LYS A 25 -16.52 -15.38 -10.43
CA LYS A 25 -16.54 -15.27 -8.97
C LYS A 25 -16.44 -16.64 -8.31
N LYS A 26 -17.29 -17.59 -8.71
CA LYS A 26 -17.22 -18.98 -8.22
C LYS A 26 -15.85 -19.62 -8.50
N GLY A 27 -15.31 -19.42 -9.70
CA GLY A 27 -13.98 -19.92 -10.07
C GLY A 27 -12.86 -19.31 -9.22
N LEU A 28 -12.89 -17.99 -8.99
CA LEU A 28 -11.93 -17.27 -8.17
C LEU A 28 -11.95 -17.78 -6.73
N ILE A 29 -13.13 -17.84 -6.10
CA ILE A 29 -13.31 -18.34 -4.74
C ILE A 29 -12.76 -19.76 -4.61
N LYS A 30 -13.05 -20.63 -5.59
CA LYS A 30 -12.51 -22.00 -5.61
C LYS A 30 -10.98 -21.99 -5.66
N LYS A 31 -10.39 -21.17 -6.54
CA LYS A 31 -8.93 -21.08 -6.69
C LYS A 31 -8.23 -20.53 -5.46
N VAL A 32 -8.83 -19.57 -4.77
CA VAL A 32 -8.31 -19.04 -3.50
C VAL A 32 -8.33 -20.12 -2.41
N ARG A 33 -9.39 -20.93 -2.32
CA ARG A 33 -9.45 -22.08 -1.40
C ARG A 33 -8.39 -23.12 -1.74
N GLU A 34 -8.30 -23.52 -3.01
CA GLU A 34 -7.29 -24.47 -3.49
C GLU A 34 -5.87 -23.97 -3.16
N LEU A 35 -5.56 -22.70 -3.44
CA LEU A 35 -4.27 -22.10 -3.12
C LEU A 35 -3.96 -22.14 -1.63
N SER A 36 -4.93 -21.77 -0.79
CA SER A 36 -4.78 -21.79 0.66
C SER A 36 -4.54 -23.20 1.19
N THR A 37 -5.30 -24.19 0.70
CA THR A 37 -5.16 -25.60 1.11
C THR A 37 -3.86 -26.24 0.59
N LEU A 38 -3.52 -26.05 -0.68
CA LEU A 38 -2.37 -26.73 -1.30
C LEU A 38 -1.03 -26.16 -0.84
N CYS A 39 -0.97 -24.86 -0.61
CA CYS A 39 0.28 -24.18 -0.24
C CYS A 39 0.36 -23.84 1.26
N GLY A 40 -0.66 -24.15 2.05
CA GLY A 40 -0.68 -23.88 3.49
C GLY A 40 -0.60 -22.39 3.84
N LEU A 41 -1.07 -21.51 2.95
CA LEU A 41 -0.98 -20.07 3.10
C LEU A 41 -2.34 -19.43 3.41
N GLU A 42 -2.32 -18.32 4.15
CA GLU A 42 -3.51 -17.51 4.40
C GLU A 42 -3.84 -16.70 3.13
N ALA A 43 -4.92 -17.09 2.42
CA ALA A 43 -5.41 -16.39 1.23
C ALA A 43 -6.81 -15.80 1.44
N CYS A 44 -7.06 -14.70 0.75
CA CYS A 44 -8.20 -13.83 0.98
C CYS A 44 -8.69 -13.24 -0.36
N ALA A 45 -10.00 -13.11 -0.53
CA ALA A 45 -10.60 -12.41 -1.67
C ALA A 45 -11.76 -11.52 -1.22
N ILE A 46 -11.80 -10.30 -1.78
CA ILE A 46 -12.86 -9.32 -1.58
C ILE A 46 -13.39 -8.96 -2.98
N VAL A 47 -14.67 -9.24 -3.23
CA VAL A 47 -15.29 -9.03 -4.55
C VAL A 47 -16.47 -8.08 -4.41
N TYR A 48 -16.35 -6.91 -5.02
CA TYR A 48 -17.43 -5.92 -5.10
C TYR A 48 -18.28 -6.13 -6.35
N ARG A 49 -19.57 -5.83 -6.22
CA ARG A 49 -20.49 -5.73 -7.35
C ARG A 49 -21.20 -4.40 -7.29
N SER A 50 -21.31 -3.73 -8.44
CA SER A 50 -21.85 -2.36 -8.55
C SER A 50 -23.26 -2.16 -7.96
N ASN A 51 -24.03 -3.23 -7.76
CA ASN A 51 -25.43 -3.16 -7.31
C ASN A 51 -25.65 -3.91 -5.99
N GLU A 52 -24.58 -4.33 -5.29
CA GLU A 52 -24.68 -4.99 -3.98
C GLU A 52 -23.94 -4.12 -2.97
N PRO A 53 -24.60 -3.71 -1.86
CA PRO A 53 -24.01 -2.78 -0.89
C PRO A 53 -22.85 -3.43 -0.12
N GLU A 54 -22.86 -4.75 0.04
CA GLU A 54 -21.83 -5.50 0.74
C GLU A 54 -20.97 -6.31 -0.23
N PRO A 55 -19.63 -6.30 -0.06
CA PRO A 55 -18.76 -7.17 -0.82
C PRO A 55 -18.90 -8.63 -0.39
N GLU A 56 -18.72 -9.55 -1.33
CA GLU A 56 -18.52 -10.94 -0.96
C GLU A 56 -17.07 -11.16 -0.52
N VAL A 57 -16.92 -11.67 0.69
CA VAL A 57 -15.65 -11.77 1.40
C VAL A 57 -15.33 -13.23 1.71
N LEU A 58 -14.12 -13.67 1.33
CA LEU A 58 -13.61 -15.01 1.62
C LEU A 58 -12.20 -14.96 2.23
N PRO A 59 -11.94 -15.72 3.32
CA PRO A 59 -12.92 -16.36 4.20
C PRO A 59 -13.81 -15.31 4.87
N SER A 60 -15.02 -15.71 5.30
CA SER A 60 -15.99 -14.80 5.95
C SER A 60 -15.43 -14.09 7.19
N GLN A 61 -14.41 -14.66 7.82
CA GLN A 61 -13.64 -14.07 8.91
C GLN A 61 -12.27 -13.55 8.41
N LEU A 62 -12.28 -12.49 7.60
CA LEU A 62 -11.05 -11.80 7.19
C LEU A 62 -10.40 -11.00 8.32
N GLY A 63 -11.11 -10.76 9.42
CA GLY A 63 -10.71 -9.80 10.46
C GLY A 63 -9.26 -9.97 10.93
N ARG A 64 -8.82 -11.19 11.24
CA ARG A 64 -7.43 -11.44 11.67
C ARG A 64 -6.41 -11.19 10.57
N MET A 65 -6.71 -11.57 9.33
CA MET A 65 -5.80 -11.40 8.20
C MET A 65 -5.66 -9.93 7.81
N LEU A 66 -6.78 -9.20 7.74
CA LEU A 66 -6.80 -7.76 7.49
C LEU A 66 -6.10 -6.99 8.61
N LEU A 67 -6.30 -7.38 9.87
CA LEU A 67 -5.60 -6.76 10.99
C LEU A 67 -4.08 -6.95 10.88
N ARG A 68 -3.61 -8.15 10.49
CA ARG A 68 -2.18 -8.38 10.25
C ARG A 68 -1.65 -7.50 9.12
N ILE A 69 -2.36 -7.43 7.99
CA ILE A 69 -1.97 -6.58 6.85
C ILE A 69 -1.93 -5.10 7.26
N LEU A 70 -2.94 -4.62 7.98
CA LEU A 70 -2.98 -3.24 8.45
C LEU A 70 -1.85 -2.96 9.43
N HIS A 71 -1.60 -3.86 10.39
CA HIS A 71 -0.49 -3.74 11.33
C HIS A 71 0.87 -3.72 10.62
N THR A 72 1.10 -4.57 9.61
CA THR A 72 2.37 -4.54 8.87
C THR A 72 2.55 -3.23 8.10
N GLN A 73 1.48 -2.71 7.48
CA GLN A 73 1.52 -1.43 6.77
C GLN A 73 1.80 -0.24 7.71
N ILE A 74 1.11 -0.17 8.86
CA ILE A 74 1.33 0.87 9.88
C ILE A 74 2.75 0.78 10.44
N ASN A 75 3.25 -0.42 10.71
CA ASN A 75 4.59 -0.61 11.22
C ASN A 75 5.65 -0.22 10.17
N ALA A 76 5.42 -0.52 8.89
CA ALA A 76 6.29 -0.09 7.81
C ALA A 76 6.33 1.44 7.69
N SER A 77 5.18 2.11 7.72
CA SER A 77 5.11 3.57 7.64
C SER A 77 5.78 4.25 8.85
N ALA A 78 5.59 3.71 10.06
CA ALA A 78 6.25 4.20 11.27
C ALA A 78 7.79 4.08 11.19
N ARG A 79 8.30 2.98 10.63
CA ARG A 79 9.75 2.79 10.41
C ARG A 79 10.31 3.81 9.43
N ILE A 80 9.61 4.03 8.31
CA ILE A 80 10.01 5.03 7.31
C ILE A 80 10.01 6.43 7.94
N ALA A 81 8.96 6.80 8.67
CA ALA A 81 8.87 8.09 9.35
C ALA A 81 10.01 8.28 10.36
N LYS A 82 10.37 7.25 11.12
CA LYS A 82 11.51 7.29 12.05
C LYS A 82 12.84 7.55 11.34
N VAL A 83 13.09 6.87 10.22
CA VAL A 83 14.31 7.06 9.42
C VAL A 83 14.38 8.49 8.86
N ILE A 84 13.27 8.98 8.29
CA ILE A 84 13.19 10.35 7.76
C ILE A 84 13.45 11.36 8.89
N LYS A 85 12.82 11.19 10.06
CA LYS A 85 13.02 12.05 11.21
C LYS A 85 14.49 12.10 11.63
N SER A 86 15.16 10.96 11.78
CA SER A 86 16.59 10.94 12.15
C SER A 86 17.48 11.65 11.11
N LYS A 87 17.20 11.46 9.81
CA LYS A 87 17.96 12.14 8.75
C LYS A 87 17.76 13.66 8.78
N LEU A 88 16.52 14.12 9.02
CA LEU A 88 16.21 15.53 9.16
C LEU A 88 16.88 16.14 10.40
N GLU A 89 16.93 15.41 11.51
CA GLU A 89 17.62 15.85 12.73
C GLU A 89 19.14 16.00 12.50
N ASP A 90 19.76 15.03 11.81
CA ASP A 90 21.19 15.10 11.45
C ASP A 90 21.49 16.25 10.49
N GLU A 91 20.63 16.48 9.51
CA GLU A 91 20.77 17.57 8.55
C GLU A 91 20.59 18.95 9.21
N LEU A 92 19.60 19.07 10.09
CA LEU A 92 19.39 20.28 10.91
C LEU A 92 20.63 20.59 11.77
N TYR A 93 21.23 19.56 12.37
CA TYR A 93 22.45 19.72 13.16
C TYR A 93 23.61 20.24 12.31
N ARG A 94 23.83 19.66 11.12
CA ARG A 94 24.88 20.11 10.18
C ARG A 94 24.68 21.56 9.75
N LEU A 95 23.47 21.92 9.34
CA LEU A 95 23.14 23.28 8.91
C LEU A 95 23.34 24.30 10.04
N ARG A 96 22.94 23.98 11.27
CA ARG A 96 23.18 24.85 12.45
C ARG A 96 24.67 25.08 12.70
N LYS A 97 25.49 24.03 12.56
CA LYS A 97 26.94 24.14 12.74
C LYS A 97 27.57 25.02 11.65
N GLU A 98 27.16 24.83 10.40
CA GLU A 98 27.65 25.60 9.26
C GLU A 98 27.24 27.09 9.36
N ASN A 99 25.98 27.37 9.72
CA ASN A 99 25.52 28.74 9.94
C ASN A 99 26.34 29.45 11.03
N LYS A 100 26.59 28.78 12.16
CA LYS A 100 27.39 29.34 13.24
C LYS A 100 28.84 29.63 12.82
N HIS A 101 29.40 28.80 11.95
CA HIS A 101 30.73 29.05 11.38
C HIS A 101 30.74 30.32 10.51
N LYS A 102 29.76 30.45 9.61
CA LYS A 102 29.61 31.64 8.75
C LYS A 102 29.36 32.93 9.55
N GLU A 103 28.58 32.85 10.62
CA GLU A 103 28.35 33.98 11.54
C GLU A 103 29.67 34.46 12.18
N LEU A 104 30.51 33.53 12.64
CA LEU A 104 31.82 33.84 13.21
C LEU A 104 32.79 34.42 12.17
N GLU A 105 32.85 33.83 10.98
CA GLU A 105 33.68 34.36 9.88
C GLU A 105 33.27 35.80 9.54
N HIS A 106 31.97 36.05 9.39
CA HIS A 106 31.45 37.38 9.11
C HIS A 106 31.80 38.38 10.23
N PHE A 107 31.66 37.97 11.49
CA PHE A 107 32.08 38.79 12.63
C PHE A 107 33.57 39.11 12.60
N MET A 108 34.43 38.14 12.30
CA MET A 108 35.87 38.36 12.16
C MET A 108 36.19 39.35 11.02
N TYR A 109 35.56 39.21 9.85
CA TYR A 109 35.72 40.15 8.76
C TYR A 109 35.31 41.58 9.16
N GLN A 110 34.20 41.73 9.90
CA GLN A 110 33.78 43.04 10.42
C GLN A 110 34.79 43.63 11.41
N CYS A 111 35.40 42.82 12.29
CA CYS A 111 36.44 43.31 13.21
C CYS A 111 37.68 43.80 12.46
N ILE A 112 38.04 43.17 11.35
CA ILE A 112 39.25 43.52 10.57
C ILE A 112 39.00 44.73 9.66
N THR A 113 37.80 44.89 9.11
CA THR A 113 37.46 45.95 8.12
C THR A 113 36.98 47.26 8.74
N ARG A 114 36.78 47.32 10.06
CA ARG A 114 36.25 48.48 10.78
C ARG A 114 37.33 49.32 11.50
N ASN A 115 38.59 49.16 11.11
CA ASN A 115 39.72 50.04 11.44
C ASN A 115 40.03 50.97 10.25
#